data_AF-A0A8J5M2J5-F1
#
_entry.id   AF-A0A8J5M2J5-F1
#
_cell.length_a   1.000
_cell.length_b   1.000
_cell.length_c   1.000
_cell.angle_alpha   90.00
_cell.angle_beta   90.00
_cell.angle_gamma   90.00
#
_symmetry.space_group_name_H-M   'P 1'
#
loop_
_entity.id
_entity.type
_entity.pdbx_description
1 polymer ?
#
loop_
_entity_poly.entity_id
_entity_poly.type
_entity_poly.pdbx_seq_one_letter_code
_entity_poly.pdbx_strand_id
1 'polypeptide(L)'
;MMASVEHPRIVRFVGVAWDALTDLCAVSEFMPGGDLFSLLRRFDRVDHRPQGFDGDKARIAQHVAQALTYLHSLDPIVLHRDLKSMNILLSDDWDAKLTDFGVSRKWTVETMTAGVGTRRWMAPEVMMGKHYDTSADIFSFGVVLSELDSHQPPYASAINSITSESGEKVTETALVEMVAMGRVRIEFSSNAPAALVNLGHACVDLDPRARPSAGEVHYQLQKILRRYQKYTL
;
A
#
# COMPACT_ATOMS: atom_id res chain seq x y z
N MET A 1 -14.84 -15.22 -2.05
CA MET A 1 -13.92 -14.56 -1.10
C MET A 1 -14.44 -13.17 -0.72
N MET A 2 -14.66 -12.24 -1.67
CA MET A 2 -15.21 -10.92 -1.32
C MET A 2 -16.57 -10.99 -0.62
N ALA A 3 -17.43 -11.95 -0.99
CA ALA A 3 -18.74 -12.15 -0.35
C ALA A 3 -18.70 -12.75 1.07
N SER A 4 -17.56 -13.24 1.53
CA SER A 4 -17.40 -13.91 2.84
C SER A 4 -16.59 -13.10 3.84
N VAL A 5 -16.26 -11.85 3.49
CA VAL A 5 -15.46 -10.93 4.30
C VAL A 5 -16.31 -9.71 4.62
N GLU A 6 -16.41 -9.38 5.90
CA GLU A 6 -17.15 -8.22 6.38
C GLU A 6 -16.36 -7.50 7.48
N HIS A 7 -15.94 -6.27 7.19
CA HIS A 7 -15.18 -5.43 8.11
C HIS A 7 -15.33 -3.96 7.72
N PRO A 8 -15.42 -3.00 8.67
CA PRO A 8 -15.60 -1.58 8.36
C PRO A 8 -14.49 -0.95 7.52
N ARG A 9 -13.32 -1.60 7.43
CA ARG A 9 -12.16 -1.17 6.63
C ARG A 9 -11.91 -2.00 5.38
N ILE A 10 -12.89 -2.80 4.98
CA ILE A 10 -12.90 -3.54 3.71
C ILE A 10 -14.12 -3.07 2.91
N VAL A 11 -13.93 -2.81 1.62
CA VAL A 11 -15.01 -2.41 0.72
C VAL A 11 -16.05 -3.53 0.67
N ARG A 12 -17.28 -3.19 1.04
CA ARG A 12 -18.40 -4.13 1.13
C ARG A 12 -18.81 -4.57 -0.26
N PHE A 13 -18.79 -5.88 -0.45
CA PHE A 13 -19.41 -6.52 -1.61
C PHE A 13 -20.93 -6.48 -1.45
N VAL A 14 -21.62 -5.95 -2.47
CA VAL A 14 -23.09 -5.82 -2.48
C VAL A 14 -23.73 -7.01 -3.21
N GLY A 15 -23.15 -7.44 -4.33
CA GLY A 15 -23.69 -8.53 -5.11
C GLY A 15 -23.05 -8.66 -6.48
N VAL A 16 -23.70 -9.42 -7.35
CA VAL A 16 -23.30 -9.61 -8.74
C VAL A 16 -24.44 -9.15 -9.64
N ALA A 17 -24.11 -8.45 -10.72
CA ALA A 17 -25.04 -8.09 -11.78
C ALA A 17 -24.57 -8.74 -13.09
N TRP A 18 -25.49 -9.21 -13.93
CA TRP A 18 -25.18 -9.72 -15.25
C TRP A 18 -26.35 -9.54 -16.19
N ASP A 19 -26.06 -9.31 -17.47
CA ASP A 19 -27.05 -9.29 -18.56
C ASP A 19 -26.92 -10.56 -19.43
N ALA A 20 -25.68 -10.96 -19.70
CA ALA A 20 -25.30 -12.26 -20.27
C ALA A 20 -24.24 -12.96 -19.40
N LEU A 21 -24.02 -14.27 -19.59
CA LEU A 21 -22.99 -15.02 -18.87
C LEU A 21 -21.56 -14.48 -19.10
N THR A 22 -21.35 -13.71 -20.17
CA THR A 22 -20.08 -13.04 -20.48
C THR A 22 -19.90 -11.70 -19.74
N ASP A 23 -20.98 -11.14 -19.20
CA ASP A 23 -21.03 -9.77 -18.67
C ASP A 23 -21.28 -9.79 -17.16
N LEU A 24 -20.48 -10.59 -16.45
CA LEU A 24 -20.55 -10.72 -15.00
C LEU A 24 -19.85 -9.55 -14.32
N CYS A 25 -20.61 -8.71 -13.63
CA CYS A 25 -20.12 -7.54 -12.90
C CYS A 25 -20.21 -7.75 -11.39
N ALA A 26 -19.11 -7.51 -10.67
CA ALA A 26 -19.14 -7.40 -9.22
C ALA A 26 -19.65 -5.99 -8.83
N VAL A 27 -20.60 -5.94 -7.90
CA VAL A 27 -21.14 -4.70 -7.35
C VAL A 27 -20.63 -4.53 -5.92
N SER A 28 -20.01 -3.39 -5.63
CA SER A 28 -19.50 -3.00 -4.32
C SER A 28 -20.11 -1.68 -3.86
N GLU A 29 -19.94 -1.35 -2.57
CA GLU A 29 -20.27 0.00 -2.09
C GLU A 29 -19.44 1.06 -2.83
N PHE A 30 -20.06 2.21 -3.10
CA PHE A 30 -19.39 3.32 -3.75
C PHE A 30 -18.59 4.14 -2.73
N MET A 31 -17.35 4.46 -3.08
CA MET A 31 -16.40 5.22 -2.25
C MET A 31 -16.13 6.57 -2.93
N PRO A 32 -16.86 7.64 -2.55
CA PRO A 32 -16.89 8.91 -3.30
C PRO A 32 -15.58 9.70 -3.25
N GLY A 33 -14.72 9.46 -2.26
CA GLY A 33 -13.40 10.07 -2.15
C GLY A 33 -12.36 9.53 -3.14
N GLY A 34 -12.73 8.52 -3.95
CA GLY A 34 -11.84 7.88 -4.91
C GLY A 34 -10.73 7.08 -4.23
N ASP A 35 -9.61 6.89 -4.93
CA ASP A 35 -8.46 6.15 -4.43
C ASP A 35 -7.38 7.06 -3.81
N LEU A 36 -6.58 6.49 -2.90
CA LEU A 36 -5.52 7.21 -2.21
C LEU A 36 -4.45 7.76 -3.16
N PHE A 37 -4.12 7.07 -4.25
CA PHE A 37 -3.12 7.55 -5.21
C PHE A 37 -3.57 8.87 -5.86
N SER A 38 -4.83 8.94 -6.28
CA SER A 38 -5.45 10.15 -6.82
C SER A 38 -5.49 11.28 -5.78
N LEU A 39 -5.81 10.97 -4.52
CA LEU A 39 -5.80 11.96 -3.43
C LEU A 39 -4.40 12.55 -3.22
N LEU A 40 -3.36 11.72 -3.12
CA LEU A 40 -1.99 12.17 -2.87
C LEU A 40 -1.46 13.03 -4.03
N ARG A 41 -1.79 12.68 -5.27
CA ARG A 41 -1.47 13.53 -6.44
C ARG A 41 -2.17 14.89 -6.39
N ARG A 42 -3.40 14.95 -5.89
CA ARG A 42 -4.12 16.22 -5.70
C ARG A 42 -3.45 17.06 -4.61
N PHE A 43 -3.04 16.45 -3.50
CA PHE A 43 -2.30 17.13 -2.44
C PHE A 43 -1.02 17.77 -2.94
N ASP A 44 -0.25 17.05 -3.77
CA ASP A 44 0.99 17.54 -4.35
C ASP A 44 0.76 18.67 -5.38
N ARG A 45 -0.16 18.48 -6.33
CA ARG A 45 -0.25 19.32 -7.54
C ARG A 45 -1.26 20.47 -7.46
N VAL A 46 -2.27 20.33 -6.62
CA VAL A 46 -3.42 21.25 -6.59
C VAL A 46 -3.49 21.93 -5.24
N ASP A 47 -3.60 21.15 -4.17
CA ASP A 47 -3.82 21.70 -2.84
C ASP A 47 -2.52 22.23 -2.20
N HIS A 48 -1.35 21.85 -2.74
CA HIS A 48 -0.02 22.15 -2.19
C HIS A 48 0.08 21.82 -0.70
N ARG A 49 -0.52 20.69 -0.32
CA ARG A 49 -0.56 20.23 1.07
C ARG A 49 0.85 19.82 1.50
N PRO A 50 1.33 20.20 2.69
CA PRO A 50 2.66 19.85 3.13
C PRO A 50 2.92 18.33 3.19
N GLN A 51 4.12 17.93 2.78
CA GLN A 51 4.68 16.61 3.06
C GLN A 51 4.86 16.39 4.57
N GLY A 52 4.85 15.13 5.01
CA GLY A 52 4.89 14.74 6.42
C GLY A 52 3.69 13.86 6.79
N PHE A 53 3.42 13.69 8.08
CA PHE A 53 2.27 12.89 8.54
C PHE A 53 1.34 13.72 9.42
N ASP A 54 0.17 14.08 8.86
CA ASP A 54 -0.88 14.80 9.59
C ASP A 54 -1.98 13.84 10.07
N GLY A 55 -2.99 14.38 10.75
CA GLY A 55 -4.08 13.61 11.35
C GLY A 55 -4.89 12.78 10.33
N ASP A 56 -5.06 13.26 9.10
CA ASP A 56 -5.84 12.54 8.09
C ASP A 56 -5.03 11.40 7.49
N LYS A 57 -3.76 11.67 7.12
CA LYS A 57 -2.83 10.64 6.64
C LYS A 57 -2.62 9.55 7.69
N ALA A 58 -2.54 9.94 8.96
CA ALA A 58 -2.50 9.06 10.11
C ALA A 58 -3.72 8.14 10.23
N ARG A 59 -4.92 8.70 10.07
CA ARG A 59 -6.17 7.96 10.11
C ARG A 59 -6.26 6.94 8.97
N ILE A 60 -5.90 7.35 7.75
CA ILE A 60 -5.86 6.48 6.57
C ILE A 60 -4.92 5.29 6.82
N ALA A 61 -3.69 5.54 7.29
CA ALA A 61 -2.74 4.48 7.60
C ALA A 61 -3.25 3.53 8.69
N GLN A 62 -3.92 4.05 9.73
CA GLN A 62 -4.54 3.22 10.76
C GLN A 62 -5.63 2.32 10.21
N HIS A 63 -6.51 2.84 9.34
CA HIS A 63 -7.57 2.08 8.71
C HIS A 63 -7.04 0.95 7.82
N VAL A 64 -5.98 1.21 7.06
CA VAL A 64 -5.31 0.17 6.26
C VAL A 64 -4.68 -0.90 7.17
N ALA A 65 -3.99 -0.50 8.23
CA ALA A 65 -3.42 -1.46 9.18
C ALA A 65 -4.50 -2.32 9.89
N GLN A 66 -5.66 -1.73 10.19
CA GLN A 66 -6.82 -2.46 10.73
C GLN A 66 -7.34 -3.49 9.74
N ALA A 67 -7.50 -3.10 8.47
CA ALA A 67 -7.95 -3.98 7.40
C ALA A 67 -7.01 -5.18 7.22
N LEU A 68 -5.70 -4.94 7.19
CA LEU A 68 -4.69 -6.01 7.09
C LEU A 68 -4.71 -6.93 8.31
N THR A 69 -4.79 -6.35 9.52
CA THR A 69 -4.89 -7.14 10.76
C THR A 69 -6.09 -8.08 10.72
N TYR A 70 -7.25 -7.57 10.29
CA TYR A 70 -8.45 -8.37 10.10
C TYR A 70 -8.22 -9.51 9.10
N LEU A 71 -7.80 -9.21 7.86
CA LEU A 71 -7.60 -10.22 6.81
C LEU A 71 -6.60 -11.31 7.23
N HIS A 72 -5.52 -10.92 7.89
CA HIS A 72 -4.47 -11.83 8.36
C HIS A 72 -4.89 -12.68 9.57
N SER A 73 -5.98 -12.32 10.24
CA SER A 73 -6.54 -13.04 11.40
C SER A 73 -7.64 -14.05 11.04
N LEU A 74 -8.11 -14.05 9.79
CA LEU A 74 -9.13 -14.99 9.33
C LEU A 74 -8.57 -16.42 9.25
N ASP A 75 -9.47 -17.41 9.31
CA ASP A 75 -9.15 -18.81 9.08
C ASP A 75 -10.04 -19.37 7.94
N PRO A 76 -9.45 -19.72 6.77
CA PRO A 76 -8.04 -19.58 6.43
C PRO A 76 -7.60 -18.12 6.27
N ILE A 77 -6.31 -17.85 6.50
CA ILE A 77 -5.69 -16.53 6.36
C ILE A 77 -5.94 -15.97 4.95
N VAL A 78 -6.37 -14.71 4.88
CA VAL A 78 -6.56 -13.99 3.61
C VAL A 78 -5.41 -13.02 3.40
N LEU A 79 -4.65 -13.22 2.32
CA LEU A 79 -3.63 -12.28 1.85
C LEU A 79 -4.25 -11.26 0.89
N HIS A 80 -3.88 -10.00 1.00
CA HIS A 80 -4.31 -8.98 0.06
C HIS A 80 -3.64 -9.16 -1.31
N ARG A 81 -2.31 -9.34 -1.35
CA ARG A 81 -1.46 -9.61 -2.54
C ARG A 81 -1.32 -8.51 -3.58
N ASP A 82 -2.21 -7.52 -3.58
CA ASP A 82 -2.13 -6.35 -4.47
C ASP A 82 -2.27 -5.03 -3.72
N LEU A 83 -1.69 -4.92 -2.51
CA LEU A 83 -1.84 -3.71 -1.71
C LEU A 83 -1.05 -2.58 -2.35
N LYS A 84 -1.73 -1.48 -2.67
CA LYS A 84 -1.17 -0.26 -3.26
C LYS A 84 -2.14 0.90 -3.03
N SER A 85 -1.65 2.13 -3.18
CA SER A 85 -2.46 3.34 -3.01
C SER A 85 -3.72 3.39 -3.90
N MET A 86 -3.71 2.78 -5.09
CA MET A 86 -4.89 2.66 -5.95
C MET A 86 -5.98 1.70 -5.41
N ASN A 87 -5.62 0.76 -4.54
CA ASN A 87 -6.56 -0.22 -3.96
C ASN A 87 -7.01 0.17 -2.54
N ILE A 88 -6.71 1.41 -2.14
CA ILE A 88 -7.19 2.02 -0.90
C ILE A 88 -8.20 3.08 -1.29
N LEU A 89 -9.49 2.78 -1.11
CA LEU A 89 -10.58 3.69 -1.45
C LEU A 89 -11.02 4.52 -0.23
N LEU A 90 -11.53 5.71 -0.48
CA LEU A 90 -11.83 6.71 0.53
C LEU A 90 -13.31 7.13 0.49
N SER A 91 -13.92 7.32 1.66
CA SER A 91 -15.20 8.01 1.76
C SER A 91 -15.04 9.53 1.62
N ASP A 92 -16.15 10.27 1.68
CA ASP A 92 -16.14 11.74 1.72
C ASP A 92 -15.36 12.30 2.92
N ASP A 93 -15.38 11.59 4.05
CA ASP A 93 -14.64 11.95 5.27
C ASP A 93 -13.21 11.37 5.31
N TRP A 94 -12.73 10.84 4.18
CA TRP A 94 -11.44 10.13 4.04
C TRP A 94 -11.27 8.92 4.95
N ASP A 95 -12.38 8.27 5.28
CA ASP A 95 -12.35 6.95 5.90
C ASP A 95 -11.93 5.90 4.85
N ALA A 96 -10.72 5.37 5.02
CA ALA A 96 -10.16 4.37 4.09
C ALA A 96 -10.74 2.96 4.24
N LYS A 97 -10.89 2.27 3.10
CA LYS A 97 -11.23 0.85 2.99
C LYS A 97 -10.38 0.17 1.90
N LEU A 98 -9.96 -1.09 2.12
CA LEU A 98 -9.27 -1.88 1.12
C LEU A 98 -10.24 -2.55 0.14
N THR A 99 -9.86 -2.59 -1.13
CA THR A 99 -10.55 -3.32 -2.20
C THR A 99 -9.59 -4.28 -2.91
N ASP A 100 -10.10 -5.12 -3.81
CA ASP A 100 -9.31 -5.98 -4.70
C ASP A 100 -8.40 -6.99 -3.98
N PHE A 101 -8.74 -7.34 -2.75
CA PHE A 101 -8.07 -8.38 -1.97
C PHE A 101 -8.45 -9.77 -2.48
N GLY A 102 -7.50 -10.70 -2.47
CA GLY A 102 -7.80 -12.11 -2.64
C GLY A 102 -8.33 -12.53 -4.02
N VAL A 103 -8.36 -11.62 -5.00
CA VAL A 103 -8.53 -11.97 -6.40
C VAL A 103 -7.30 -12.78 -6.77
N SER A 104 -7.51 -14.02 -7.21
CA SER A 104 -6.52 -15.07 -7.51
C SER A 104 -5.50 -14.66 -8.59
N ARG A 105 -4.68 -13.65 -8.35
CA ARG A 105 -3.39 -13.52 -9.03
C ARG A 105 -2.46 -14.53 -8.36
N LYS A 106 -2.50 -15.78 -8.82
CA LYS A 106 -1.26 -16.55 -8.86
C LYS A 106 -0.36 -15.75 -9.80
N TRP A 107 0.54 -14.94 -9.24
CA TRP A 107 1.57 -14.27 -10.02
C TRP A 107 2.48 -15.36 -10.60
N THR A 108 2.10 -15.88 -11.76
CA THR A 108 2.94 -16.72 -12.62
C THR A 108 3.92 -15.82 -13.37
N VAL A 109 5.04 -16.38 -13.83
CA VAL A 109 6.03 -15.64 -14.66
C VAL A 109 5.35 -14.89 -15.82
N GLU A 110 4.26 -15.45 -16.38
CA GLU A 110 3.46 -14.86 -17.45
C GLU A 110 2.53 -13.72 -17.01
N THR A 111 1.96 -13.77 -15.80
CA THR A 111 1.16 -12.65 -15.26
C THR A 111 2.04 -11.54 -14.69
N MET A 112 3.28 -11.86 -14.31
CA MET A 112 4.32 -10.93 -13.90
C MET A 112 4.83 -10.01 -15.03
N THR A 113 4.77 -10.46 -16.28
CA THR A 113 5.18 -9.68 -17.46
C THR A 113 4.09 -8.73 -17.97
N ALA A 114 2.81 -9.02 -17.72
CA ALA A 114 1.67 -8.20 -18.15
C ALA A 114 1.36 -6.98 -17.23
N GLY A 115 1.78 -7.02 -15.96
CA GLY A 115 1.44 -6.02 -14.94
C GLY A 115 2.43 -4.86 -14.76
N VAL A 116 2.86 -4.23 -15.85
CA VAL A 116 3.99 -3.28 -15.90
C VAL A 116 3.84 -2.04 -14.97
N GLY A 117 2.64 -1.73 -14.44
CA GLY A 117 2.42 -0.57 -13.56
C GLY A 117 2.29 -0.85 -12.04
N THR A 118 2.20 -2.10 -11.61
CA THR A 118 1.78 -2.46 -10.22
C THR A 118 2.93 -2.96 -9.32
N ARG A 119 4.14 -3.11 -9.86
CA ARG A 119 5.23 -3.84 -9.22
C ARG A 119 5.95 -3.09 -8.08
N ARG A 120 5.80 -1.77 -7.97
CA ARG A 120 6.53 -0.94 -6.99
C ARG A 120 6.19 -1.24 -5.54
N TRP A 121 4.97 -1.69 -5.28
CA TRP A 121 4.52 -2.08 -3.93
C TRP A 121 4.82 -3.54 -3.60
N MET A 122 5.24 -4.33 -4.59
CA MET A 122 5.38 -5.77 -4.44
C MET A 122 6.64 -6.11 -3.65
N ALA A 123 6.51 -7.02 -2.69
CA ALA A 123 7.63 -7.49 -1.91
C ALA A 123 8.62 -8.29 -2.77
N PRO A 124 9.95 -8.15 -2.59
CA PRO A 124 10.97 -8.80 -3.43
C PRO A 124 10.78 -10.30 -3.62
N GLU A 125 10.39 -11.03 -2.57
CA GLU A 125 10.16 -12.47 -2.61
C GLU A 125 8.97 -12.86 -3.49
N VAL A 126 7.93 -12.02 -3.54
CA VAL A 126 6.78 -12.20 -4.45
C VAL A 126 7.25 -12.02 -5.90
N MET A 127 8.13 -11.04 -6.14
CA MET A 127 8.69 -10.78 -7.47
C MET A 127 9.59 -11.90 -7.97
N MET A 128 10.30 -12.55 -7.04
CA MET A 128 11.14 -13.70 -7.35
C MET A 128 10.35 -15.01 -7.50
N GLY A 129 9.02 -14.97 -7.38
CA GLY A 129 8.17 -16.17 -7.40
C GLY A 129 8.47 -17.13 -6.25
N LYS A 130 9.07 -16.64 -5.16
CA LYS A 130 9.36 -17.44 -3.96
C LYS A 130 8.10 -17.61 -3.13
N HIS A 131 8.16 -18.47 -2.12
CA HIS A 131 7.10 -18.57 -1.12
C HIS A 131 6.90 -17.21 -0.44
N TYR A 132 5.64 -16.78 -0.30
CA TYR A 132 5.26 -15.54 0.34
C TYR A 132 4.06 -15.77 1.27
N ASP A 133 3.96 -14.94 2.30
CA ASP A 133 2.91 -15.00 3.32
C ASP A 133 2.40 -13.57 3.64
N THR A 134 1.82 -13.38 4.82
CA THR A 134 1.29 -12.11 5.31
C THR A 134 2.33 -10.99 5.30
N SER A 135 3.61 -11.31 5.44
CA SER A 135 4.71 -10.34 5.43
C SER A 135 4.87 -9.62 4.08
N ALA A 136 4.36 -10.18 2.98
CA ALA A 136 4.35 -9.52 1.68
C ALA A 136 3.42 -8.30 1.67
N ASP A 137 2.24 -8.40 2.29
CA ASP A 137 1.32 -7.26 2.43
C ASP A 137 1.91 -6.17 3.34
N ILE A 138 2.74 -6.56 4.32
CA ILE A 138 3.44 -5.62 5.20
C ILE A 138 4.48 -4.81 4.43
N PHE A 139 5.22 -5.44 3.52
CA PHE A 139 6.12 -4.70 2.63
C PHE A 139 5.35 -3.66 1.82
N SER A 140 4.26 -4.07 1.18
CA SER A 140 3.40 -3.16 0.42
C SER A 140 2.86 -2.02 1.27
N PHE A 141 2.51 -2.30 2.53
CA PHE A 141 2.07 -1.27 3.48
C PHE A 141 3.17 -0.27 3.81
N GLY A 142 4.41 -0.73 4.01
CA GLY A 142 5.57 0.15 4.21
C GLY A 142 5.81 1.10 3.03
N VAL A 143 5.60 0.62 1.80
CA VAL A 143 5.62 1.47 0.60
C VAL A 143 4.49 2.51 0.64
N VAL A 144 3.26 2.12 0.99
CA VAL A 144 2.13 3.06 1.14
C VAL A 144 2.40 4.13 2.21
N LEU A 145 3.07 3.79 3.32
CA LEU A 145 3.45 4.77 4.34
C LEU A 145 4.37 5.87 3.76
N SER A 146 5.30 5.52 2.88
CA SER A 146 6.17 6.49 2.22
C SER A 146 5.41 7.40 1.24
N GLU A 147 4.40 6.88 0.56
CA GLU A 147 3.54 7.68 -0.33
C GLU A 147 2.68 8.67 0.47
N LEU A 148 2.08 8.21 1.57
CA LEU A 148 1.29 9.08 2.45
C LEU A 148 2.14 10.27 2.93
N ASP A 149 3.40 10.01 3.28
CA ASP A 149 4.29 11.05 3.76
C ASP A 149 4.75 12.03 2.67
N SER A 150 5.25 11.49 1.55
CA SER A 150 5.90 12.27 0.49
C SER A 150 4.95 12.82 -0.57
N HIS A 151 3.73 12.26 -0.68
CA HIS A 151 2.76 12.46 -1.76
C HIS A 151 3.24 12.01 -3.15
N GLN A 152 4.45 11.45 -3.23
CA GLN A 152 5.07 11.05 -4.49
C GLN A 152 4.83 9.57 -4.77
N PRO A 153 4.83 9.15 -6.06
CA PRO A 153 4.86 7.75 -6.41
C PRO A 153 6.09 7.05 -5.78
N PRO A 154 6.00 5.75 -5.44
CA PRO A 154 7.11 5.03 -4.84
C PRO A 154 8.39 5.13 -5.69
N TYR A 155 9.50 5.39 -5.01
CA TYR A 155 10.85 5.49 -5.57
C TYR A 155 11.04 6.63 -6.59
N ALA A 156 10.19 7.66 -6.60
CA ALA A 156 10.31 8.77 -7.54
C ALA A 156 11.69 9.47 -7.50
N SER A 157 12.24 9.69 -6.30
CA SER A 157 13.57 10.30 -6.11
C SER A 157 14.68 9.45 -6.72
N ALA A 158 14.71 8.15 -6.43
CA ALA A 158 15.67 7.21 -6.98
C ALA A 158 15.59 7.13 -8.51
N ILE A 159 14.38 7.07 -9.07
CA ILE A 159 14.17 7.07 -10.53
C ILE A 159 14.75 8.35 -11.14
N ASN A 160 14.48 9.51 -10.54
CA ASN A 160 14.97 10.79 -11.04
C ASN A 160 16.49 10.88 -10.96
N SER A 161 17.10 10.52 -9.83
CA SER A 161 18.56 10.55 -9.64
C SER A 161 19.27 9.68 -10.67
N ILE A 162 18.83 8.43 -10.83
CA ILE A 162 19.45 7.49 -11.76
C ILE A 162 19.28 7.96 -13.20
N THR A 163 18.09 8.46 -13.57
CA THR A 163 17.84 9.00 -14.91
C THR A 163 18.71 10.23 -15.20
N SER A 164 18.96 11.07 -14.19
CA SER A 164 19.85 12.24 -14.33
C SER A 164 21.32 11.84 -14.45
N GLU A 165 21.77 10.78 -13.77
CA GLU A 165 23.16 10.30 -13.84
C GLU A 165 23.47 9.53 -15.13
N SER A 166 22.58 8.63 -15.56
CA SER A 166 22.80 7.79 -16.74
C SER A 166 22.38 8.46 -18.05
N GLY A 167 21.49 9.46 -17.99
CA GLY A 167 20.81 10.02 -19.16
C GLY A 167 19.70 9.12 -19.73
N GLU A 168 19.51 7.91 -19.17
CA GLU A 168 18.52 6.94 -19.62
C GLU A 168 17.43 6.72 -18.58
N LYS A 169 16.18 6.67 -19.05
CA LYS A 169 15.03 6.41 -18.17
C LYS A 169 15.12 5.00 -17.60
N VAL A 170 15.11 4.90 -16.27
CA VAL A 170 15.09 3.61 -15.57
C VAL A 170 13.84 2.81 -15.97
N THR A 171 14.05 1.59 -16.46
CA THR A 171 12.94 0.68 -16.76
C THR A 171 12.31 0.17 -15.47
N GLU A 172 11.02 -0.14 -15.50
CA GLU A 172 10.33 -0.67 -14.32
C GLU A 172 10.99 -1.97 -13.81
N THR A 173 11.43 -2.83 -14.72
CA THR A 173 12.12 -4.09 -14.38
C THR A 173 13.45 -3.82 -13.66
N ALA A 174 14.26 -2.86 -14.14
CA ALA A 174 15.51 -2.51 -13.50
C ALA A 174 15.29 -1.90 -12.10
N LEU A 175 14.29 -1.02 -11.95
CA LEU A 175 13.92 -0.44 -10.64
C LEU A 175 13.60 -1.53 -9.63
N VAL A 176 12.76 -2.48 -10.04
CA VAL A 176 12.34 -3.63 -9.25
C VAL A 176 13.53 -4.49 -8.83
N GLU A 177 14.45 -4.78 -9.74
CA GLU A 177 15.67 -5.53 -9.43
C GLU A 177 16.54 -4.79 -8.41
N MET A 178 16.68 -3.47 -8.54
CA MET A 178 17.43 -2.65 -7.59
C MET A 178 16.80 -2.65 -6.19
N VAL A 179 15.47 -2.62 -6.10
CA VAL A 179 14.74 -2.76 -4.82
C VAL A 179 15.00 -4.14 -4.22
N ALA A 180 14.88 -5.21 -5.02
CA ALA A 180 15.13 -6.58 -4.57
C ALA A 180 16.58 -6.82 -4.11
N MET A 181 17.54 -6.10 -4.69
CA MET A 181 18.95 -6.09 -4.27
C MET A 181 19.24 -5.14 -3.11
N GLY A 182 18.25 -4.38 -2.62
CA GLY A 182 18.40 -3.41 -1.54
C GLY A 182 19.18 -2.13 -1.92
N ARG A 183 19.40 -1.90 -3.21
CA ARG A 183 20.11 -0.72 -3.74
C ARG A 183 19.22 0.53 -3.76
N VAL A 184 17.92 0.33 -3.92
CA VAL A 184 16.90 1.38 -3.83
C VAL A 184 15.98 1.05 -2.67
N ARG A 185 15.68 2.06 -1.86
CA ARG A 185 14.78 1.95 -0.70
C ARG A 185 13.71 3.02 -0.80
N ILE A 186 12.61 2.81 -0.06
CA ILE A 186 11.63 3.88 0.14
C ILE A 186 12.28 5.03 0.90
N GLU A 187 11.78 6.23 0.66
CA GLU A 187 12.24 7.45 1.34
C GLU A 187 11.04 8.16 1.96
N PHE A 188 11.30 8.85 3.06
CA PHE A 188 10.35 9.72 3.74
C PHE A 188 10.84 11.16 3.66
N SER A 189 9.93 12.11 3.65
CA SER A 189 10.24 13.53 3.73
C SER A 189 10.91 13.88 5.06
N SER A 190 11.60 15.01 5.10
CA SER A 190 12.24 15.52 6.33
C SER A 190 11.26 15.85 7.45
N ASN A 191 9.96 15.95 7.15
CA ASN A 191 8.90 16.25 8.12
C ASN A 191 8.33 15.00 8.80
N ALA A 192 8.72 13.80 8.34
CA ALA A 192 8.23 12.55 8.88
C ALA A 192 8.75 12.31 10.31
N PRO A 193 7.90 11.89 11.25
CA PRO A 193 8.35 11.43 12.57
C PRO A 193 9.39 10.32 12.43
N ALA A 194 10.54 10.43 13.11
CA ALA A 194 11.58 9.38 13.08
C ALA A 194 11.03 7.98 13.45
N ALA A 195 10.07 7.91 14.38
CA ALA A 195 9.43 6.65 14.75
C ALA A 195 8.58 6.05 13.62
N LEU A 196 7.95 6.89 12.78
CA LEU A 196 7.18 6.46 11.62
C LEU A 196 8.13 5.99 10.49
N VAL A 197 9.22 6.72 10.27
CA VAL A 197 10.28 6.33 9.32
C VAL A 197 10.84 4.95 9.69
N ASN A 198 11.14 4.73 10.97
CA ASN A 198 11.62 3.44 11.47
C ASN A 198 10.59 2.32 11.27
N LEU A 199 9.30 2.59 11.53
CA LEU A 199 8.24 1.62 11.27
C LEU A 199 8.12 1.30 9.77
N GLY A 200 8.16 2.32 8.90
CA GLY A 200 8.13 2.15 7.46
C GLY A 200 9.28 1.30 6.94
N HIS A 201 10.50 1.56 7.40
CA HIS A 201 11.68 0.75 7.05
C HIS A 201 11.61 -0.67 7.60
N ALA A 202 11.10 -0.87 8.82
CA ALA A 202 10.88 -2.22 9.35
C ALA A 202 9.84 -3.00 8.53
N CYS A 203 8.83 -2.32 7.99
CA CYS A 203 7.84 -2.95 7.11
C CYS A 203 8.45 -3.43 5.78
N VAL A 204 9.46 -2.72 5.24
CA VAL A 204 10.09 -3.05 3.95
C VAL A 204 11.43 -3.78 4.07
N ASP A 205 11.66 -4.49 5.18
CA ASP A 205 12.89 -5.29 5.33
C ASP A 205 12.99 -6.35 4.21
N LEU A 206 14.21 -6.61 3.75
CA LEU A 206 14.47 -7.61 2.72
C LEU A 206 14.30 -9.04 3.23
N ASP A 207 14.50 -9.29 4.54
CA ASP A 207 14.10 -10.55 5.16
C ASP A 207 12.61 -10.45 5.56
N PRO A 208 11.71 -11.22 4.92
CA PRO A 208 10.29 -11.17 5.24
C PRO A 208 9.97 -11.50 6.70
N ARG A 209 10.84 -12.28 7.37
CA ARG A 209 10.69 -12.67 8.78
C ARG A 209 11.07 -11.57 9.77
N ALA A 210 11.82 -10.57 9.32
CA ALA A 210 12.17 -9.40 10.12
C ALA A 210 11.05 -8.35 10.13
N ARG A 211 10.08 -8.46 9.22
CA ARG A 211 8.96 -7.53 9.13
C ARG A 211 7.97 -7.77 10.27
N PRO A 212 7.41 -6.70 10.88
CA PRO A 212 6.37 -6.84 11.89
C PRO A 212 5.08 -7.43 11.29
N SER A 213 4.30 -8.13 12.11
CA SER A 213 2.94 -8.55 11.73
C SER A 213 1.99 -7.35 11.59
N ALA A 214 0.85 -7.53 10.90
CA ALA A 214 -0.15 -6.46 10.75
C ALA A 214 -0.64 -5.92 12.10
N GLY A 215 -0.82 -6.81 13.10
CA GLY A 215 -1.20 -6.41 14.45
C GLY A 215 -0.13 -5.57 15.17
N GLU A 216 1.14 -5.94 15.03
CA GLU A 216 2.25 -5.16 15.57
C GLU A 216 2.37 -3.79 14.89
N VAL A 217 2.26 -3.75 13.57
CA VAL A 217 2.22 -2.50 12.79
C VAL A 217 1.09 -1.60 13.28
N HIS A 218 -0.12 -2.15 13.42
CA HIS A 218 -1.27 -1.39 13.90
C HIS A 218 -1.03 -0.80 15.29
N TYR A 219 -0.51 -1.61 16.21
CA TYR A 219 -0.18 -1.17 17.57
C TYR A 219 0.90 -0.09 17.61
N GLN A 220 2.00 -0.26 16.88
CA GLN A 220 3.09 0.72 16.85
C GLN A 220 2.62 2.04 16.23
N LEU A 221 1.86 1.97 15.13
CA LEU A 221 1.29 3.15 14.47
C LEU A 221 0.38 3.94 15.43
N GLN A 222 -0.51 3.26 16.16
CA GLN A 222 -1.32 3.92 17.20
C GLN A 222 -0.47 4.63 18.27
N LYS A 223 0.62 4.00 18.73
CA LYS A 223 1.51 4.60 19.73
C LYS A 223 2.25 5.82 19.20
N ILE A 224 2.74 5.77 17.96
CA ILE A 224 3.42 6.89 17.31
C ILE A 224 2.47 8.07 17.20
N LEU A 225 1.24 7.84 16.73
CA LEU A 225 0.26 8.89 16.48
C LEU A 225 -0.28 9.53 17.77
N ARG A 226 -0.52 8.73 18.82
CA ARG A 226 -0.89 9.25 20.14
C ARG A 226 0.19 10.15 20.74
N ARG A 227 1.46 9.88 20.45
CA ARG A 227 2.57 10.74 20.87
C ARG A 227 2.61 12.00 20.01
N TYR A 228 2.46 11.89 18.70
CA TYR A 228 2.48 13.04 17.79
C TYR A 228 1.40 14.07 18.09
N GLN A 229 0.16 13.63 18.34
CA GLN A 229 -0.95 14.52 18.69
C GLN A 229 -0.76 15.29 20.01
N LYS A 230 0.10 14.82 20.91
CA LYS A 230 0.42 15.53 22.17
C LYS A 230 1.42 16.68 21.98
N TYR A 231 2.10 16.78 20.83
CA TYR A 231 3.13 17.79 20.56
C TYR A 231 2.73 18.79 19.47
N THR A 232 1.49 18.72 18.96
CA THR A 232 0.96 19.61 17.90
C THR A 232 -0.21 20.48 18.38
N LEU A 233 -0.52 20.43 19.69
CA LEU A 233 -1.41 21.35 20.42
C LEU A 233 -0.57 22.17 21.38
#